data_AF-A0A5E4Q6U5-F1
#
_entry.id   AF-A0A5E4Q6U5-F1
#
_cell.length_a   1.000
_cell.length_b   1.000
_cell.length_c   1.000
_cell.angle_alpha   90.00
_cell.angle_beta   90.00
_cell.angle_gamma   90.00
#
_symmetry.space_group_name_H-M   'P 1'
#
loop_
_entity.id
_entity.type
_entity.pdbx_description
1 polymer ?
#
loop_
_entity_poly.entity_id
_entity_poly.type
_entity_poly.pdbx_seq_one_letter_code
_entity_poly.pdbx_strand_id
1 'polypeptide(L)'
;MSHSHKNQSYISTKLTSFCRYFLPVVNPDGYEYSHTVERMWRKNRAWHGGKCVGVDLNRNFSYGWGESGSSDVPTHNFFRGPAPFSEPESTAMKVYITLHSYGQIILFPFAYKSQLCQDYVRLLEGATVMSKAIHKCNGNIYKVGISRDVMYSAAGTSNDWSYGEARIPYCYLIELRSRKHKFKLPKEEIEETGNEILNCVKALMEFVDANDVTINIWKEEFSTMDVMVEGPRAAQVASMMQEREIPFAVAVGDVAVLIDKEQGSSFIRMTMDWERYHRLDVIYEFMENLQKEFPFLCALLKISNGNPNNTGIWMDGAIHPREWVSISVVTFIADRIVRTFNDQPASVTNKDWYVLLNGCSNIMTVSLSIRYIVPVLNPDGYEYTHTTDRMWRKNRSRYGECVAMDGVKRAKKARRTIPEKVILKSGVDFKVFLSFHSYGEVIIFPWGYTSDACPDYVELLEGGTAMAKAIFQESGHTYKVGSTKDLMYYAAGTSIDWSYGVANVPFSYMIELRGKKHRFLLPSEEIVPTARETMNGVLSLLDFVDSRCRGTQSK
;
A
#
# COMPACT_ATOMS: atom_id res chain seq x y z
N MET A 1 51.57 -4.64 17.36
CA MET A 1 51.47 -3.37 16.62
C MET A 1 50.89 -3.65 15.25
N SER A 2 49.85 -2.88 14.88
CA SER A 2 49.37 -2.59 13.52
C SER A 2 48.96 -3.79 12.64
N HIS A 3 47.67 -4.16 12.62
CA HIS A 3 46.91 -4.64 11.44
C HIS A 3 45.40 -4.75 11.82
N SER A 4 44.65 -3.64 11.87
CA SER A 4 43.16 -3.71 11.85
C SER A 4 42.40 -2.41 11.55
N HIS A 5 43.02 -1.24 11.51
CA HIS A 5 42.26 0.02 11.45
C HIS A 5 41.61 0.39 10.11
N LYS A 6 41.87 -0.33 9.01
CA LYS A 6 41.25 0.00 7.69
C LYS A 6 39.87 -0.64 7.44
N ASN A 7 39.53 -1.76 8.09
CA ASN A 7 38.22 -2.40 7.90
C ASN A 7 37.14 -1.91 8.88
N GLN A 8 37.52 -1.29 10.00
CA GLN A 8 36.57 -0.74 10.97
C GLN A 8 35.91 0.56 10.48
N SER A 9 36.59 1.38 9.65
CA SER A 9 36.00 2.64 9.17
C SER A 9 34.94 2.44 8.09
N TYR A 10 35.07 1.43 7.23
CA TYR A 10 34.04 1.10 6.23
C TYR A 10 32.76 0.52 6.87
N ILE A 11 32.93 -0.21 7.99
CA ILE A 11 31.84 -0.77 8.80
C ILE A 11 31.15 0.34 9.62
N SER A 12 31.90 1.31 10.17
CA SER A 12 31.35 2.40 10.98
C SER A 12 30.40 3.33 10.20
N THR A 13 30.76 3.73 8.98
CA THR A 13 30.04 4.80 8.27
C THR A 13 28.78 4.33 7.52
N LYS A 14 28.68 3.04 7.16
CA LYS A 14 27.47 2.46 6.53
C LYS A 14 26.49 1.85 7.54
N LEU A 15 26.94 1.59 8.77
CA LEU A 15 26.08 1.04 9.82
C LEU A 15 25.27 2.11 10.57
N THR A 16 25.57 3.41 10.45
CA THR A 16 24.96 4.46 11.28
C THR A 16 23.61 5.00 10.80
N SER A 17 23.13 4.67 9.59
CA SER A 17 21.85 5.18 9.06
C SER A 17 20.63 4.31 9.37
N PHE A 18 20.80 3.18 10.05
CA PHE A 18 19.72 2.25 10.38
C PHE A 18 19.57 2.16 11.90
N CYS A 19 18.37 2.41 12.41
CA CYS A 19 18.01 2.15 13.81
C CYS A 19 18.17 0.64 14.08
N ARG A 20 19.33 0.21 14.61
CA ARG A 20 19.66 -1.19 14.89
C ARG A 20 19.62 -1.44 16.39
N TYR A 21 18.65 -2.24 16.84
CA TYR A 21 18.77 -2.97 18.08
C TYR A 21 19.52 -4.28 17.78
N PHE A 22 20.79 -4.40 18.17
CA PHE A 22 21.46 -5.70 18.27
C PHE A 22 21.20 -6.23 19.67
N LEU A 23 20.28 -7.20 19.81
CA LEU A 23 20.11 -7.95 21.05
C LEU A 23 20.92 -9.25 20.94
N PRO A 24 22.15 -9.32 21.47
CA PRO A 24 22.99 -10.52 21.37
C PRO A 24 22.39 -11.73 22.08
N VAL A 25 21.56 -11.51 23.11
CA VAL A 25 20.81 -12.55 23.80
C VAL A 25 19.42 -12.02 24.13
N VAL A 26 18.41 -12.49 23.39
CA VAL A 26 17.00 -12.12 23.57
C VAL A 26 16.37 -12.84 24.77
N ASN A 27 16.88 -14.01 25.14
CA ASN A 27 16.43 -14.81 26.29
C ASN A 27 17.57 -14.95 27.33
N PRO A 28 17.99 -13.87 28.02
CA PRO A 28 19.20 -13.87 28.85
C PRO A 28 19.09 -14.80 30.06
N ASP A 29 17.93 -14.87 30.69
CA ASP A 29 17.63 -15.70 31.85
C ASP A 29 17.52 -17.19 31.49
N GLY A 30 16.87 -17.53 30.38
CA GLY A 30 16.85 -18.88 29.84
C GLY A 30 18.24 -19.33 29.36
N TYR A 31 19.03 -18.42 28.79
CA TYR A 31 20.41 -18.69 28.38
C TYR A 31 21.30 -19.01 29.58
N GLU A 32 21.26 -18.22 30.66
CA GLU A 32 22.00 -18.50 31.90
C GLU A 32 21.57 -19.84 32.53
N TYR A 33 20.27 -20.13 32.57
CA TYR A 33 19.76 -21.41 33.07
C TYR A 33 20.26 -22.60 32.26
N SER A 34 20.48 -22.41 30.95
CA SER A 34 21.07 -23.44 30.08
C SER A 34 22.55 -23.72 30.37
N HIS A 35 23.28 -22.79 30.99
CA HIS A 35 24.68 -23.01 31.39
C HIS A 35 24.82 -23.57 32.80
N THR A 36 23.85 -23.30 33.67
CA THR A 36 23.96 -23.55 35.11
C THR A 36 23.13 -24.73 35.61
N VAL A 37 22.00 -25.03 34.97
CA VAL A 37 21.04 -26.04 35.48
C VAL A 37 20.66 -27.07 34.44
N GLU A 38 20.08 -26.66 33.30
CA GLU A 38 19.59 -27.59 32.28
C GLU A 38 20.06 -27.21 30.89
N ARG A 39 21.05 -27.93 30.37
CA ARG A 39 21.73 -27.60 29.11
C ARG A 39 20.84 -27.50 27.86
N MET A 40 19.66 -28.11 27.90
CA MET A 40 18.70 -28.15 26.79
C MET A 40 17.51 -27.19 26.98
N TRP A 41 17.58 -26.30 27.98
CA TRP A 41 16.53 -25.35 28.29
C TRP A 41 16.29 -24.35 27.14
N ARG A 42 15.03 -24.10 26.80
CA ARG A 42 14.61 -23.28 25.64
C ARG A 42 13.64 -22.15 25.96
N LYS A 43 13.00 -22.18 27.13
CA LYS A 43 12.01 -21.17 27.56
C LYS A 43 12.74 -20.01 28.25
N ASN A 44 12.09 -18.86 28.43
CA ASN A 44 12.59 -17.86 29.39
C ASN A 44 12.41 -18.36 30.84
N ARG A 45 12.63 -17.52 31.85
CA ARG A 45 12.44 -17.88 33.26
C ARG A 45 11.26 -17.15 33.92
N ALA A 46 10.28 -16.70 33.13
CA ALA A 46 9.07 -16.06 33.64
C ALA A 46 8.24 -16.99 34.55
N TRP A 47 7.69 -16.44 35.63
CA TRP A 47 6.99 -17.22 36.66
C TRP A 47 5.47 -17.22 36.43
N HIS A 48 4.88 -18.40 36.17
CA HIS A 48 3.44 -18.56 35.98
C HIS A 48 2.86 -19.62 36.93
N GLY A 49 2.42 -19.19 38.12
CA GLY A 49 1.51 -19.97 38.95
C GLY A 49 2.11 -21.12 39.77
N GLY A 50 3.38 -21.03 40.18
CA GLY A 50 3.86 -21.81 41.34
C GLY A 50 4.43 -23.21 41.09
N LYS A 51 4.30 -23.78 39.88
CA LYS A 51 4.85 -25.12 39.56
C LYS A 51 5.70 -25.18 38.30
N CYS A 52 5.76 -24.12 37.50
CA CYS A 52 6.43 -24.11 36.20
C CYS A 52 7.06 -22.76 35.91
N VAL A 53 8.27 -22.79 35.36
CA VAL A 53 9.02 -21.59 35.00
C VAL A 53 9.20 -21.56 33.48
N GLY A 54 8.93 -20.42 32.87
CA GLY A 54 9.28 -20.10 31.49
C GLY A 54 8.19 -20.22 30.44
N VAL A 55 8.21 -19.28 29.49
CA VAL A 55 7.46 -19.22 28.23
C VAL A 55 8.41 -19.50 27.05
N ASP A 56 7.95 -20.26 26.06
CA ASP A 56 8.63 -20.41 24.78
C ASP A 56 8.39 -19.13 23.96
N LEU A 57 9.38 -18.22 23.96
CA LEU A 57 9.28 -16.92 23.29
C LEU A 57 8.95 -17.07 21.80
N ASN A 58 9.39 -18.16 21.16
CA ASN A 58 9.06 -18.51 19.77
C ASN A 58 7.61 -18.98 19.56
N ARG A 59 6.76 -18.92 20.60
CA ARG A 59 5.31 -19.18 20.57
C ARG A 59 4.50 -18.01 21.15
N ASN A 60 5.15 -16.94 21.61
CA ASN A 60 4.51 -15.85 22.36
C ASN A 60 4.06 -14.67 21.48
N PHE A 61 4.20 -14.74 20.15
CA PHE A 61 3.81 -13.64 19.26
C PHE A 61 2.35 -13.73 18.83
N SER A 62 1.72 -12.59 18.50
CA SER A 62 0.26 -12.51 18.28
C SER A 62 -0.29 -13.20 17.04
N TYR A 63 0.56 -13.55 16.07
CA TYR A 63 0.10 -14.09 14.79
C TYR A 63 0.05 -15.62 14.82
N GLY A 64 -1.13 -16.20 14.59
CA GLY A 64 -1.37 -17.64 14.75
C GLY A 64 -1.22 -18.09 16.21
N TRP A 65 -1.38 -17.19 17.19
CA TRP A 65 -1.19 -17.53 18.60
C TRP A 65 -2.19 -18.59 19.06
N GLY A 66 -1.69 -19.73 19.53
CA GLY A 66 -2.51 -20.82 20.03
C GLY A 66 -2.86 -21.93 19.03
N GLU A 67 -2.40 -21.81 17.78
CA GLU A 67 -2.61 -22.84 16.75
C GLU A 67 -1.58 -24.00 16.85
N SER A 68 -1.49 -24.82 15.81
CA SER A 68 -0.71 -26.07 15.76
C SER A 68 0.77 -25.89 16.15
N GLY A 69 1.31 -26.80 16.97
CA GLY A 69 2.71 -26.74 17.43
C GLY A 69 2.97 -25.79 18.61
N SER A 70 1.92 -25.38 19.34
CA SER A 70 1.98 -24.60 20.59
C SER A 70 1.16 -25.26 21.71
N SER A 71 1.43 -24.92 22.98
CA SER A 71 0.71 -25.47 24.15
C SER A 71 0.25 -24.36 25.10
N ASP A 72 -0.94 -24.51 25.69
CA ASP A 72 -1.45 -23.71 26.82
C ASP A 72 -1.05 -24.27 28.19
N VAL A 73 -0.50 -25.48 28.25
CA VAL A 73 -0.05 -26.09 29.50
C VAL A 73 1.32 -25.52 29.92
N PRO A 74 1.47 -24.86 31.09
CA PRO A 74 2.72 -24.21 31.53
C PRO A 74 3.94 -25.14 31.69
N THR A 75 3.71 -26.43 31.97
CA THR A 75 4.76 -27.46 32.05
C THR A 75 5.34 -27.82 30.69
N HIS A 76 4.65 -27.51 29.59
CA HIS A 76 5.03 -27.96 28.26
C HIS A 76 6.21 -27.15 27.70
N ASN A 77 7.09 -27.80 26.94
CA ASN A 77 8.25 -27.17 26.30
C ASN A 77 7.88 -26.13 25.23
N PHE A 78 6.65 -26.19 24.71
CA PHE A 78 6.08 -25.23 23.75
C PHE A 78 5.02 -24.32 24.39
N PHE A 79 5.09 -24.11 25.71
CA PHE A 79 4.14 -23.24 26.40
C PHE A 79 4.22 -21.81 25.85
N ARG A 80 3.11 -21.32 25.30
CA ARG A 80 3.02 -20.05 24.54
C ARG A 80 2.85 -18.79 25.39
N GLY A 81 2.79 -18.93 26.71
CA GLY A 81 2.43 -17.85 27.62
C GLY A 81 0.91 -17.66 27.75
N PRO A 82 0.45 -16.78 28.67
CA PRO A 82 -0.97 -16.56 28.94
C PRO A 82 -1.69 -15.69 27.89
N ALA A 83 -0.96 -14.88 27.13
CA ALA A 83 -1.48 -14.01 26.08
C ALA A 83 -0.33 -13.69 25.10
N PRO A 84 -0.63 -13.27 23.86
CA PRO A 84 0.42 -12.83 22.96
C PRO A 84 1.13 -11.58 23.49
N PHE A 85 2.46 -11.55 23.34
CA PHE A 85 3.36 -10.56 23.92
C PHE A 85 3.25 -10.41 25.43
N SER A 86 2.92 -11.49 26.14
CA SER A 86 3.04 -11.49 27.60
C SER A 86 4.48 -11.21 28.04
N GLU A 87 5.47 -11.48 27.16
CA GLU A 87 6.88 -11.31 27.44
C GLU A 87 7.46 -10.03 26.77
N PRO A 88 8.25 -9.22 27.52
CA PRO A 88 8.77 -7.93 27.07
C PRO A 88 9.76 -7.98 25.89
N GLU A 89 10.34 -9.15 25.60
CA GLU A 89 11.36 -9.39 24.57
C GLU A 89 10.84 -9.24 23.12
N SER A 90 9.53 -9.07 22.92
CA SER A 90 8.85 -9.33 21.64
C SER A 90 8.51 -8.07 20.81
N THR A 91 9.24 -6.95 20.96
CA THR A 91 8.80 -5.63 20.41
C THR A 91 9.73 -5.01 19.34
N ALA A 92 9.19 -4.91 18.09
CA ALA A 92 9.52 -4.07 16.91
C ALA A 92 10.96 -3.96 16.30
N MET A 93 11.11 -4.25 14.99
CA MET A 93 12.34 -4.10 14.15
C MET A 93 12.02 -3.83 12.64
N LYS A 94 13.03 -3.55 11.77
CA LYS A 94 12.90 -3.32 10.29
C LYS A 94 13.44 -4.43 9.38
N VAL A 95 14.40 -5.21 9.88
CA VAL A 95 14.82 -6.50 9.35
C VAL A 95 14.79 -7.42 10.56
N TYR A 96 14.14 -8.57 10.43
CA TYR A 96 14.06 -9.53 11.51
C TYR A 96 14.85 -10.77 11.14
N ILE A 97 15.94 -11.01 11.88
CA ILE A 97 16.69 -12.26 11.81
C ILE A 97 16.69 -12.85 13.21
N THR A 98 16.18 -14.07 13.34
CA THR A 98 16.33 -14.85 14.56
C THR A 98 17.28 -16.02 14.30
N LEU A 99 18.21 -16.26 15.22
CA LEU A 99 19.19 -17.34 15.11
C LEU A 99 18.81 -18.45 16.08
N HIS A 100 18.65 -19.65 15.54
CA HIS A 100 18.32 -20.85 16.29
C HIS A 100 19.43 -21.88 16.14
N SER A 101 19.45 -22.89 17.00
CA SER A 101 20.31 -24.06 16.82
C SER A 101 19.42 -25.29 16.94
N TYR A 102 19.54 -26.32 16.10
CA TYR A 102 20.48 -26.57 15.01
C TYR A 102 19.71 -27.03 13.76
N GLY A 103 20.28 -26.89 12.57
CA GLY A 103 19.66 -27.46 11.36
C GLY A 103 20.37 -27.21 10.03
N GLN A 104 21.17 -26.15 9.92
CA GLN A 104 21.64 -25.62 8.63
C GLN A 104 20.46 -25.34 7.70
N ILE A 105 19.52 -24.50 8.19
CA ILE A 105 18.29 -24.14 7.48
C ILE A 105 18.09 -22.63 7.59
N ILE A 106 17.65 -22.00 6.51
CA ILE A 106 17.16 -20.62 6.50
C ILE A 106 15.67 -20.69 6.18
N LEU A 107 14.86 -20.36 7.17
CA LEU A 107 13.41 -20.35 7.11
C LEU A 107 12.89 -18.93 6.88
N PHE A 108 11.82 -18.82 6.11
CA PHE A 108 11.02 -17.60 5.99
C PHE A 108 9.51 -17.93 6.09
N PRO A 109 8.64 -16.95 6.34
CA PRO A 109 7.22 -17.19 6.61
C PRO A 109 6.44 -17.82 5.44
N PHE A 110 5.35 -18.55 5.66
CA PHE A 110 4.73 -18.84 6.96
C PHE A 110 5.11 -20.24 7.48
N ALA A 111 5.35 -20.37 8.79
CA ALA A 111 5.59 -21.64 9.45
C ALA A 111 4.32 -22.33 9.95
N TYR A 112 3.27 -21.57 10.30
CA TYR A 112 2.03 -22.12 10.87
C TYR A 112 0.97 -22.58 9.86
N LYS A 113 1.00 -22.05 8.63
CA LYS A 113 0.01 -22.35 7.58
C LYS A 113 0.64 -22.82 6.28
N SER A 114 -0.15 -23.56 5.50
CA SER A 114 0.23 -24.14 4.21
C SER A 114 0.28 -23.14 3.05
N GLN A 115 -0.31 -21.96 3.24
CA GLN A 115 -0.36 -20.90 2.25
C GLN A 115 0.97 -20.13 2.23
N LEU A 116 1.49 -19.86 1.03
CA LEU A 116 2.68 -19.04 0.84
C LEU A 116 2.40 -17.58 1.25
N CYS A 117 3.44 -16.87 1.69
CA CYS A 117 3.36 -15.44 1.95
C CYS A 117 3.33 -14.64 0.63
N GLN A 118 2.80 -13.41 0.67
CA GLN A 118 2.69 -12.56 -0.52
C GLN A 118 4.07 -12.25 -1.14
N ASP A 119 5.08 -12.08 -0.29
CA ASP A 119 6.46 -11.79 -0.69
C ASP A 119 7.34 -13.05 -0.82
N TYR A 120 6.75 -14.22 -1.03
CA TYR A 120 7.45 -15.51 -1.04
C TYR A 120 8.69 -15.51 -1.93
N VAL A 121 8.59 -14.97 -3.15
CA VAL A 121 9.69 -14.93 -4.12
C VAL A 121 10.85 -14.08 -3.59
N ARG A 122 10.55 -12.87 -3.08
CA ARG A 122 11.55 -11.96 -2.52
C ARG A 122 12.27 -12.59 -1.33
N LEU A 123 11.52 -13.22 -0.43
CA LEU A 123 12.08 -13.88 0.74
C LEU A 123 12.93 -15.11 0.34
N LEU A 124 12.48 -15.91 -0.61
CA LEU A 124 13.25 -17.03 -1.13
C LEU A 124 14.57 -16.57 -1.77
N GLU A 125 14.55 -15.47 -2.52
CA GLU A 125 15.76 -14.89 -3.12
C GLU A 125 16.75 -14.43 -2.06
N GLY A 126 16.30 -13.67 -1.06
CA GLY A 126 17.16 -13.24 0.03
C GLY A 126 17.72 -14.43 0.83
N ALA A 127 16.90 -15.45 1.12
CA ALA A 127 17.35 -16.71 1.72
C ALA A 127 18.39 -17.44 0.87
N THR A 128 18.22 -17.45 -0.46
CA THR A 128 19.15 -18.09 -1.39
C THR A 128 20.48 -17.34 -1.45
N VAL A 129 20.46 -16.00 -1.47
CA VAL A 129 21.68 -15.18 -1.41
C VAL A 129 22.44 -15.44 -0.12
N MET A 130 21.74 -15.48 1.01
CA MET A 130 22.31 -15.85 2.30
C MET A 130 22.96 -17.23 2.27
N SER A 131 22.26 -18.25 1.77
CA SER A 131 22.81 -19.61 1.68
C SER A 131 24.04 -19.69 0.77
N LYS A 132 24.04 -18.98 -0.37
CA LYS A 132 25.22 -18.92 -1.26
C LYS A 132 26.41 -18.26 -0.59
N ALA A 133 26.18 -17.23 0.22
CA ALA A 133 27.25 -16.55 0.96
C ALA A 133 27.87 -17.47 2.02
N ILE A 134 27.06 -18.27 2.72
CA ILE A 134 27.55 -19.29 3.65
C ILE A 134 28.37 -20.35 2.89
N HIS A 135 27.86 -20.86 1.78
CA HIS A 135 28.57 -21.86 0.97
C HIS A 135 29.93 -21.34 0.46
N LYS A 136 30.01 -20.07 0.06
CA LYS A 136 31.28 -19.45 -0.34
C LYS A 136 32.28 -19.31 0.82
N CYS A 137 31.78 -19.17 2.05
CA CYS A 137 32.62 -19.00 3.23
C CYS A 137 33.35 -20.30 3.60
N ASN A 138 32.65 -21.45 3.61
CA ASN A 138 33.23 -22.71 4.08
C ASN A 138 32.62 -23.98 3.47
N GLY A 139 31.89 -23.87 2.36
CA GLY A 139 31.30 -25.01 1.66
C GLY A 139 29.99 -25.53 2.27
N ASN A 140 29.56 -25.04 3.44
CA ASN A 140 28.32 -25.49 4.06
C ASN A 140 27.09 -25.12 3.22
N ILE A 141 26.12 -26.03 3.11
CA ILE A 141 24.88 -25.81 2.37
C ILE A 141 23.74 -25.70 3.37
N TYR A 142 23.11 -24.53 3.42
CA TYR A 142 21.91 -24.30 4.21
C TYR A 142 20.69 -24.53 3.33
N LYS A 143 19.73 -25.33 3.78
CA LYS A 143 18.46 -25.50 3.05
C LYS A 143 17.63 -24.23 3.22
N VAL A 144 16.95 -23.80 2.16
CA VAL A 144 16.10 -22.59 2.18
C VAL A 144 14.65 -22.97 1.92
N GLY A 145 13.70 -22.38 2.63
CA GLY A 145 12.28 -22.60 2.37
C GLY A 145 11.37 -22.22 3.53
N ILE A 146 10.06 -22.43 3.36
CA ILE A 146 9.08 -22.29 4.44
C ILE A 146 9.09 -23.51 5.36
N SER A 147 8.66 -23.33 6.61
CA SER A 147 8.80 -24.38 7.64
C SER A 147 8.15 -25.71 7.28
N ARG A 148 7.03 -25.72 6.54
CA ARG A 148 6.40 -26.96 6.07
C ARG A 148 7.32 -27.78 5.14
N ASP A 149 8.05 -27.10 4.27
CA ASP A 149 8.75 -27.74 3.15
C ASP A 149 10.15 -28.21 3.55
N VAL A 150 10.75 -27.57 4.55
CA VAL A 150 12.12 -27.86 4.99
C VAL A 150 12.25 -28.23 6.47
N MET A 151 11.19 -28.11 7.27
CA MET A 151 11.18 -28.44 8.70
C MET A 151 9.79 -28.94 9.17
N TYR A 152 9.30 -28.48 10.33
CA TYR A 152 7.97 -28.81 10.88
C TYR A 152 7.12 -27.54 11.01
N SER A 153 5.79 -27.68 11.00
CA SER A 153 4.88 -26.53 11.20
C SER A 153 4.91 -26.02 12.65
N ALA A 154 4.88 -24.70 12.81
CA ALA A 154 4.96 -24.06 14.12
C ALA A 154 4.12 -22.77 14.15
N ALA A 155 3.19 -22.67 15.10
CA ALA A 155 2.36 -21.49 15.32
C ALA A 155 2.96 -20.50 16.34
N GLY A 156 2.61 -19.21 16.25
CA GLY A 156 3.10 -18.18 17.17
C GLY A 156 4.59 -17.83 17.02
N THR A 157 5.20 -18.16 15.88
CA THR A 157 6.63 -17.91 15.63
C THR A 157 6.91 -16.41 15.47
N SER A 158 8.08 -16.00 15.96
CA SER A 158 8.55 -14.63 15.83
C SER A 158 8.77 -14.22 14.38
N ASN A 159 9.13 -15.18 13.51
CA ASN A 159 9.31 -15.00 12.09
C ASN A 159 7.97 -14.70 11.38
N ASP A 160 6.94 -15.51 11.64
CA ASP A 160 5.62 -15.34 11.03
C ASP A 160 4.93 -14.06 11.51
N TRP A 161 5.11 -13.72 12.77
CA TRP A 161 4.59 -12.48 13.32
C TRP A 161 5.30 -11.25 12.77
N SER A 162 6.64 -11.29 12.71
CA SER A 162 7.44 -10.20 12.16
C SER A 162 6.98 -9.84 10.75
N TYR A 163 6.64 -10.85 9.95
CA TYR A 163 6.10 -10.64 8.62
C TYR A 163 4.60 -10.30 8.59
N GLY A 164 3.75 -11.11 9.23
CA GLY A 164 2.30 -11.02 9.11
C GLY A 164 1.68 -9.83 9.86
N GLU A 165 2.19 -9.51 11.04
CA GLU A 165 1.63 -8.46 11.92
C GLU A 165 2.53 -7.22 11.99
N ALA A 166 3.84 -7.41 12.17
CA ALA A 166 4.76 -6.27 12.20
C ALA A 166 5.12 -5.74 10.80
N ARG A 167 4.70 -6.44 9.73
CA ARG A 167 4.89 -6.07 8.33
C ARG A 167 6.35 -5.78 7.99
N ILE A 168 7.26 -6.54 8.61
CA ILE A 168 8.69 -6.46 8.34
C ILE A 168 8.96 -7.18 7.00
N PRO A 169 9.52 -6.47 6.00
CA PRO A 169 9.60 -6.99 4.63
C PRO A 169 10.60 -8.14 4.46
N TYR A 170 11.61 -8.19 5.34
CA TYR A 170 12.67 -9.21 5.34
C TYR A 170 12.70 -9.90 6.70
N CYS A 171 12.15 -11.12 6.75
CA CYS A 171 12.04 -11.94 7.95
C CYS A 171 12.66 -13.32 7.70
N TYR A 172 13.69 -13.65 8.47
CA TYR A 172 14.39 -14.91 8.36
C TYR A 172 14.66 -15.53 9.73
N LEU A 173 14.54 -16.85 9.80
CA LEU A 173 15.02 -17.65 10.91
C LEU A 173 16.15 -18.52 10.39
N ILE A 174 17.32 -18.44 11.02
CA ILE A 174 18.48 -19.23 10.62
C ILE A 174 18.74 -20.28 11.69
N GLU A 175 18.51 -21.54 11.37
CA GLU A 175 18.98 -22.68 12.13
C GLU A 175 20.47 -22.87 11.84
N LEU A 176 21.31 -22.50 12.81
CA LEU A 176 22.76 -22.57 12.77
C LEU A 176 23.25 -24.01 12.54
N ARG A 177 24.57 -24.15 12.37
CA ARG A 177 25.27 -25.41 12.14
C ARG A 177 24.91 -26.53 13.13
N SER A 178 25.43 -27.73 12.82
CA SER A 178 25.54 -28.89 13.72
C SER A 178 24.58 -30.06 13.44
N ARG A 179 24.38 -30.45 12.17
CA ARG A 179 23.78 -31.77 11.87
C ARG A 179 24.51 -32.93 12.58
N LYS A 180 25.80 -32.75 12.89
CA LYS A 180 26.66 -33.70 13.60
C LYS A 180 26.60 -33.60 15.13
N HIS A 181 26.75 -32.41 15.70
CA HIS A 181 26.88 -32.22 17.16
C HIS A 181 25.58 -31.74 17.83
N LYS A 182 24.49 -31.56 17.06
CA LYS A 182 23.20 -31.01 17.50
C LYS A 182 23.40 -29.73 18.32
N PHE A 183 22.88 -29.67 19.54
CA PHE A 183 23.01 -28.53 20.44
C PHE A 183 24.37 -28.40 21.15
N LYS A 184 25.29 -29.36 21.00
CA LYS A 184 26.60 -29.40 21.68
C LYS A 184 27.74 -29.04 20.73
N LEU A 185 27.70 -27.84 20.17
CA LEU A 185 28.71 -27.39 19.22
C LEU A 185 30.11 -27.28 19.89
N PRO A 186 31.18 -27.83 19.27
CA PRO A 186 32.55 -27.68 19.76
C PRO A 186 32.98 -26.20 19.80
N LYS A 187 33.86 -25.85 20.75
CA LYS A 187 34.34 -24.47 20.92
C LYS A 187 35.10 -23.98 19.68
N GLU A 188 35.77 -24.90 18.99
CA GLU A 188 36.57 -24.65 17.78
C GLU A 188 35.69 -24.22 16.60
N GLU A 189 34.40 -24.55 16.63
CA GLU A 189 33.43 -24.26 15.58
C GLU A 189 32.69 -22.92 15.78
N ILE A 190 32.87 -22.26 16.93
CA ILE A 190 32.15 -21.02 17.26
C ILE A 190 32.57 -19.87 16.33
N GLU A 191 33.88 -19.67 16.15
CA GLU A 191 34.41 -18.59 15.32
C GLU A 191 33.97 -18.74 13.86
N GLU A 192 34.05 -19.96 13.35
CA GLU A 192 33.60 -20.27 12.01
C GLU A 192 32.08 -20.07 11.85
N THR A 193 31.27 -20.41 12.87
CA THR A 193 29.83 -20.12 12.87
C THR A 193 29.57 -18.62 12.80
N GLY A 194 30.32 -17.85 13.58
CA GLY A 194 30.24 -16.39 13.58
C GLY A 194 30.56 -15.80 12.19
N ASN A 195 31.58 -16.34 11.52
CA ASN A 195 31.96 -15.92 10.17
C ASN A 195 30.90 -16.28 9.12
N GLU A 196 30.29 -17.46 9.19
CA GLU A 196 29.15 -17.83 8.33
C GLU A 196 28.01 -16.81 8.45
N ILE A 197 27.60 -16.51 9.68
CA ILE A 197 26.46 -15.62 9.93
C ILE A 197 26.80 -14.18 9.58
N LEU A 198 28.03 -13.72 9.84
CA LEU A 198 28.46 -12.40 9.43
C LEU A 198 28.41 -12.23 7.90
N ASN A 199 28.90 -13.21 7.15
CA ASN A 199 28.87 -13.17 5.68
C ASN A 199 27.46 -13.34 5.12
N CYS A 200 26.65 -14.19 5.75
CA CYS A 200 25.22 -14.33 5.49
C CYS A 200 24.48 -12.99 5.64
N VAL A 201 24.65 -12.32 6.79
CA VAL A 201 24.00 -11.04 7.07
C VAL A 201 24.51 -9.95 6.13
N LYS A 202 25.82 -9.90 5.82
CA LYS A 202 26.36 -8.97 4.83
C LYS A 202 25.72 -9.17 3.46
N ALA A 203 25.62 -10.42 2.99
CA ALA A 203 25.01 -10.73 1.71
C ALA A 203 23.51 -10.41 1.70
N LEU A 204 22.80 -10.63 2.81
CA LEU A 204 21.43 -10.18 2.95
C LEU A 204 21.35 -8.65 2.91
N MET A 205 22.26 -7.94 3.58
CA MET A 205 22.28 -6.48 3.57
C MET A 205 22.59 -5.93 2.19
N GLU A 206 23.54 -6.51 1.45
CA GLU A 206 23.80 -6.14 0.05
C GLU A 206 22.60 -6.46 -0.85
N PHE A 207 21.92 -7.59 -0.64
CA PHE A 207 20.67 -7.92 -1.32
C PHE A 207 19.56 -6.95 -0.97
N VAL A 208 19.41 -6.59 0.31
CA VAL A 208 18.44 -5.61 0.77
C VAL A 208 18.78 -4.25 0.19
N ASP A 209 20.04 -3.81 0.17
CA ASP A 209 20.48 -2.53 -0.40
C ASP A 209 20.29 -2.49 -1.92
N ALA A 210 20.56 -3.60 -2.63
CA ALA A 210 20.32 -3.74 -4.07
C ALA A 210 18.82 -3.87 -4.43
N ASN A 211 17.99 -4.23 -3.45
CA ASN A 211 16.53 -4.32 -3.57
C ASN A 211 15.79 -3.28 -2.70
N ASP A 212 16.51 -2.31 -2.11
CA ASP A 212 15.95 -1.15 -1.39
C ASP A 212 15.42 -0.14 -2.41
N VAL A 213 15.71 -0.41 -3.69
CA VAL A 213 14.93 0.05 -4.81
C VAL A 213 13.71 -0.87 -4.96
N THR A 214 12.61 -0.39 -4.40
CA THR A 214 11.26 -0.93 -4.55
C THR A 214 10.98 -1.33 -6.00
N ILE A 215 10.68 -2.62 -6.23
CA ILE A 215 9.93 -3.03 -7.41
C ILE A 215 8.65 -2.20 -7.43
N ASN A 216 8.50 -1.31 -8.41
CA ASN A 216 7.36 -0.41 -8.47
C ASN A 216 6.20 -1.15 -9.13
N ILE A 217 5.33 -1.72 -8.28
CA ILE A 217 4.13 -2.41 -8.74
C ILE A 217 3.13 -1.35 -9.22
N TRP A 218 2.79 -1.45 -10.50
CA TRP A 218 1.85 -0.56 -11.14
C TRP A 218 0.42 -1.08 -10.99
N LYS A 219 0.23 -2.39 -11.10
CA LYS A 219 -1.09 -3.03 -10.96
C LYS A 219 -0.95 -4.47 -10.45
N GLU A 220 -1.87 -4.88 -9.60
CA GLU A 220 -2.02 -6.25 -9.10
C GLU A 220 -3.47 -6.69 -9.36
N GLU A 221 -3.63 -7.80 -10.08
CA GLU A 221 -4.90 -8.52 -10.25
C GLU A 221 -4.71 -9.97 -9.78
N PHE A 222 -5.79 -10.72 -9.62
CA PHE A 222 -5.71 -12.14 -9.24
C PHE A 222 -4.86 -13.00 -10.19
N SER A 223 -4.79 -12.64 -11.47
CA SER A 223 -4.11 -13.43 -12.51
C SER A 223 -2.98 -12.70 -13.23
N THR A 224 -2.85 -11.38 -13.05
CA THR A 224 -1.84 -10.57 -13.75
C THR A 224 -1.22 -9.52 -12.83
N MET A 225 0.03 -9.14 -13.08
CA MET A 225 0.72 -8.09 -12.33
C MET A 225 1.55 -7.24 -13.29
N ASP A 226 1.40 -5.92 -13.20
CA ASP A 226 2.22 -4.97 -13.94
C ASP A 226 3.33 -4.43 -13.04
N VAL A 227 4.57 -4.63 -13.47
CA VAL A 227 5.77 -4.30 -12.71
C VAL A 227 6.67 -3.40 -13.53
N MET A 228 7.03 -2.24 -12.97
CA MET A 228 8.10 -1.43 -13.53
C MET A 228 9.46 -1.91 -12.99
N VAL A 229 10.37 -2.17 -13.93
CA VAL A 229 11.73 -2.60 -13.66
C VAL A 229 12.68 -1.52 -14.16
N GLU A 230 13.72 -1.22 -13.38
CA GLU A 230 14.76 -0.28 -13.81
C GLU A 230 15.55 -0.83 -15.00
N GLY A 231 15.90 0.06 -15.93
CA GLY A 231 16.60 -0.29 -17.18
C GLY A 231 17.79 -1.25 -17.00
N PRO A 232 18.75 -0.97 -16.08
CA PRO A 232 19.91 -1.85 -15.87
C PRO A 232 19.56 -3.28 -15.41
N ARG A 233 18.37 -3.48 -14.82
CA ARG A 233 17.90 -4.77 -14.28
C ARG A 233 16.92 -5.48 -15.21
N ALA A 234 16.43 -4.83 -16.26
CA ALA A 234 15.40 -5.38 -17.15
C ALA A 234 15.80 -6.74 -17.75
N ALA A 235 17.05 -6.86 -18.23
CA ALA A 235 17.56 -8.11 -18.77
C ALA A 235 17.68 -9.22 -17.71
N GLN A 236 18.10 -8.86 -16.50
CA GLN A 236 18.20 -9.80 -15.37
C GLN A 236 16.81 -10.34 -14.98
N VAL A 237 15.82 -9.46 -14.82
CA VAL A 237 14.46 -9.84 -14.47
C VAL A 237 13.82 -10.67 -15.59
N ALA A 238 14.04 -10.30 -16.86
CA ALA A 238 13.56 -11.08 -18.00
C ALA A 238 14.14 -12.51 -18.01
N SER A 239 15.45 -12.67 -17.79
CA SER A 239 16.09 -14.00 -17.68
C SER A 239 15.47 -14.81 -16.53
N MET A 240 15.27 -14.17 -15.37
CA MET A 240 14.68 -14.83 -14.20
C MET A 240 13.25 -15.33 -14.44
N MET A 241 12.44 -14.59 -15.21
CA MET A 241 11.09 -14.99 -15.58
C MET A 241 11.11 -16.14 -16.61
N GLN A 242 12.00 -16.07 -17.61
CA GLN A 242 12.18 -17.13 -18.61
C GLN A 242 12.65 -18.45 -17.99
N GLU A 243 13.66 -18.40 -17.12
CA GLU A 243 14.20 -19.58 -16.41
C GLU A 243 13.16 -20.31 -15.55
N ARG A 244 12.12 -19.58 -15.10
CA ARG A 244 11.05 -20.11 -14.24
C ARG A 244 9.76 -20.36 -14.99
N GLU A 245 9.78 -20.25 -16.31
CA GLU A 245 8.60 -20.41 -17.17
C GLU A 245 7.42 -19.51 -16.78
N ILE A 246 7.71 -18.33 -16.20
CA ILE A 246 6.70 -17.34 -15.85
C ILE A 246 6.38 -16.54 -17.13
N PRO A 247 5.15 -16.62 -17.67
CA PRO A 247 4.79 -15.86 -18.86
C PRO A 247 4.81 -14.36 -18.55
N PHE A 248 5.48 -13.57 -19.39
CA PHE A 248 5.48 -12.12 -19.29
C PHE A 248 5.46 -11.48 -20.68
N ALA A 249 5.00 -10.23 -20.72
CA ALA A 249 5.06 -9.38 -21.91
C ALA A 249 5.56 -7.99 -21.51
N VAL A 250 6.37 -7.39 -22.37
CA VAL A 250 6.81 -6.00 -22.17
C VAL A 250 5.67 -5.06 -22.53
N ALA A 251 4.99 -4.52 -21.51
CA ALA A 251 3.87 -3.61 -21.69
C ALA A 251 4.31 -2.23 -22.22
N VAL A 252 5.40 -1.69 -21.65
CA VAL A 252 6.00 -0.41 -22.02
C VAL A 252 7.51 -0.63 -22.15
N GLY A 253 8.06 -0.34 -23.33
CA GLY A 253 9.48 -0.59 -23.62
C GLY A 253 10.42 0.40 -22.93
N ASP A 254 10.20 1.70 -23.17
CA ASP A 254 10.98 2.78 -22.56
C ASP A 254 10.06 3.78 -21.87
N VAL A 255 10.09 3.74 -20.54
CA VAL A 255 9.32 4.62 -19.67
C VAL A 255 9.85 6.06 -19.71
N ALA A 256 11.17 6.25 -19.86
CA ALA A 256 11.77 7.58 -19.89
C ALA A 256 11.31 8.36 -21.12
N VAL A 257 11.23 7.70 -22.29
CA VAL A 257 10.72 8.34 -23.52
C VAL A 257 9.28 8.84 -23.36
N LEU A 258 8.43 8.13 -22.62
CA LEU A 258 7.06 8.58 -22.36
C LEU A 258 7.03 9.77 -21.39
N ILE A 259 7.88 9.77 -20.36
CA ILE A 259 8.01 10.89 -19.41
C ILE A 259 8.53 12.14 -20.11
N ASP A 260 9.56 12.01 -20.97
CA ASP A 260 10.14 13.13 -21.70
C ASP A 260 9.12 13.76 -22.67
N LYS A 261 8.24 12.95 -23.26
CA LYS A 261 7.11 13.44 -24.09
C LYS A 261 6.08 14.21 -23.27
N GLU A 262 5.78 13.76 -22.04
CA GLU A 262 4.87 14.48 -21.13
C GLU A 262 5.50 15.81 -20.63
N GLN A 263 6.81 15.86 -20.42
CA GLN A 263 7.54 17.01 -19.86
C GLN A 263 8.07 18.00 -20.90
N GLY A 264 7.89 17.73 -22.20
CA GLY A 264 8.50 18.43 -23.34
C GLY A 264 8.10 19.91 -23.56
N SER A 265 7.50 20.60 -22.59
CA SER A 265 7.20 22.03 -22.67
C SER A 265 7.74 22.76 -21.45
N SER A 266 8.78 23.56 -21.67
CA SER A 266 9.38 24.51 -20.72
C SER A 266 8.35 25.33 -19.94
N PHE A 267 8.72 25.71 -18.70
CA PHE A 267 8.06 26.59 -17.73
C PHE A 267 7.53 27.94 -18.27
N ILE A 268 6.63 27.91 -19.24
CA ILE A 268 5.79 29.06 -19.58
C ILE A 268 4.61 29.01 -18.61
N ARG A 269 4.29 30.12 -17.94
CA ARG A 269 3.07 30.19 -17.13
C ARG A 269 1.87 30.00 -18.07
N MET A 270 1.27 28.82 -18.03
CA MET A 270 0.20 28.42 -18.94
C MET A 270 -1.16 28.62 -18.28
N THR A 271 -2.15 29.00 -19.08
CA THR A 271 -3.55 28.93 -18.68
C THR A 271 -4.00 27.48 -18.72
N MET A 272 -4.93 27.09 -17.85
CA MET A 272 -5.47 25.73 -17.85
C MET A 272 -6.12 25.41 -19.20
N ASP A 273 -5.69 24.28 -19.76
CA ASP A 273 -6.25 23.65 -20.95
C ASP A 273 -6.41 22.14 -20.65
N TRP A 274 -6.94 21.37 -21.60
CA TRP A 274 -6.99 19.90 -21.50
C TRP A 274 -6.16 19.23 -22.60
N GLU A 275 -5.21 19.96 -23.17
CA GLU A 275 -4.30 19.48 -24.21
C GLU A 275 -3.00 18.93 -23.61
N ARG A 276 -2.73 19.21 -22.33
CA ARG A 276 -1.58 18.74 -21.56
C ARG A 276 -1.93 18.53 -20.08
N TYR A 277 -1.02 17.90 -19.34
CA TYR A 277 -1.10 17.83 -17.88
C TYR A 277 -0.56 19.10 -17.24
N HIS A 278 -1.27 19.59 -16.22
CA HIS A 278 -0.96 20.87 -15.59
C HIS A 278 -0.42 20.72 -14.18
N ARG A 279 0.45 21.66 -13.80
CA ARG A 279 0.95 21.80 -12.44
C ARG A 279 -0.12 22.35 -11.51
N LEU A 280 0.13 22.18 -10.21
CA LEU A 280 -0.81 22.50 -9.15
C LEU A 280 -1.19 24.00 -9.11
N ASP A 281 -0.23 24.88 -9.40
CA ASP A 281 -0.44 26.33 -9.49
C ASP A 281 -1.41 26.73 -10.61
N VAL A 282 -1.27 26.13 -11.80
CA VAL A 282 -2.19 26.34 -12.93
C VAL A 282 -3.61 25.85 -12.59
N ILE A 283 -3.71 24.69 -11.94
CA ILE A 283 -4.99 24.12 -11.50
C ILE A 283 -5.67 25.04 -10.47
N TYR A 284 -4.91 25.58 -9.51
CA TYR A 284 -5.45 26.53 -8.54
C TYR A 284 -5.90 27.84 -9.17
N GLU A 285 -5.08 28.40 -10.05
CA GLU A 285 -5.42 29.62 -10.78
C GLU A 285 -6.70 29.42 -11.61
N PHE A 286 -6.86 28.26 -12.26
CA PHE A 286 -8.10 27.88 -12.94
C PHE A 286 -9.32 27.87 -12.00
N MET A 287 -9.21 27.20 -10.85
CA MET A 287 -10.33 27.13 -9.90
C MET A 287 -10.70 28.52 -9.36
N GLU A 288 -9.71 29.36 -9.07
CA GLU A 288 -9.97 30.74 -8.68
C GLU A 288 -10.65 31.55 -9.79
N ASN A 289 -10.21 31.38 -11.03
CA ASN A 289 -10.77 32.09 -12.17
C ASN A 289 -12.21 31.64 -12.45
N LEU A 290 -12.52 30.33 -12.33
CA LEU A 290 -13.87 29.81 -12.46
C LEU A 290 -14.81 30.38 -11.38
N GLN A 291 -14.32 30.54 -10.15
CA GLN A 291 -15.07 31.19 -9.07
C GLN A 291 -15.29 32.69 -9.34
N LYS A 292 -14.27 33.40 -9.83
CA LYS A 292 -14.35 34.83 -10.16
C LYS A 292 -15.31 35.09 -11.33
N GLU A 293 -15.32 34.20 -12.33
CA GLU A 293 -16.16 34.30 -13.53
C GLU A 293 -17.62 33.93 -13.21
N PHE A 294 -17.86 32.93 -12.36
CA PHE A 294 -19.21 32.43 -12.03
C PHE A 294 -19.52 32.47 -10.51
N PRO A 295 -19.52 33.65 -9.85
CA PRO A 295 -19.59 33.74 -8.38
C PRO A 295 -20.90 33.26 -7.77
N PHE A 296 -21.99 33.23 -8.54
CA PHE A 296 -23.31 32.78 -8.08
C PHE A 296 -23.50 31.26 -8.19
N LEU A 297 -22.79 30.61 -9.11
CA LEU A 297 -22.80 29.15 -9.27
C LEU A 297 -21.71 28.50 -8.42
N CYS A 298 -20.52 29.10 -8.42
CA CYS A 298 -19.33 28.62 -7.72
C CYS A 298 -19.22 29.32 -6.35
N ALA A 299 -19.89 28.77 -5.33
CA ALA A 299 -19.63 29.16 -3.95
C ALA A 299 -18.37 28.46 -3.44
N LEU A 300 -17.75 29.02 -2.40
CA LEU A 300 -16.45 28.63 -1.81
C LEU A 300 -16.27 27.16 -1.44
N LEU A 301 -17.25 26.26 -1.69
CA LEU A 301 -17.28 24.80 -1.54
C LEU A 301 -18.23 24.04 -2.49
N LYS A 302 -18.80 24.60 -3.57
CA LYS A 302 -19.68 23.83 -4.48
C LYS A 302 -20.07 24.58 -5.74
N ILE A 303 -20.43 23.82 -6.78
CA ILE A 303 -21.23 24.33 -7.91
C ILE A 303 -22.70 24.02 -7.60
N SER A 304 -23.56 25.04 -7.55
CA SER A 304 -24.95 24.90 -7.10
C SER A 304 -25.84 26.03 -7.61
N ASN A 305 -27.13 25.74 -7.78
CA ASN A 305 -28.17 26.76 -8.02
C ASN A 305 -28.70 27.40 -6.72
N GLY A 306 -28.18 27.02 -5.55
CA GLY A 306 -28.58 27.53 -4.24
C GLY A 306 -29.87 26.93 -3.66
N ASN A 307 -30.46 25.94 -4.31
CA ASN A 307 -31.68 25.28 -3.82
C ASN A 307 -31.36 24.40 -2.59
N PRO A 308 -32.01 24.62 -1.43
CA PRO A 308 -31.75 23.87 -0.20
C PRO A 308 -32.17 22.38 -0.28
N ASN A 309 -33.02 22.02 -1.25
CA ASN A 309 -33.45 20.64 -1.48
C ASN A 309 -32.49 19.84 -2.37
N ASN A 310 -31.39 20.47 -2.82
CA ASN A 310 -30.40 19.77 -3.62
C ASN A 310 -29.73 18.65 -2.81
N THR A 311 -29.48 17.53 -3.48
CA THR A 311 -28.65 16.47 -2.94
C THR A 311 -27.18 16.68 -3.28
N GLY A 312 -26.29 16.26 -2.40
CA GLY A 312 -24.85 16.38 -2.61
C GLY A 312 -24.29 15.30 -3.54
N ILE A 313 -23.36 15.69 -4.41
CA ILE A 313 -22.49 14.81 -5.17
C ILE A 313 -21.05 15.13 -4.80
N TRP A 314 -20.27 14.13 -4.43
CA TRP A 314 -18.84 14.26 -4.20
C TRP A 314 -18.04 13.73 -5.39
N MET A 315 -17.01 14.48 -5.80
CA MET A 315 -16.08 14.07 -6.84
C MET A 315 -14.64 14.44 -6.46
N ASP A 316 -13.74 13.46 -6.47
CA ASP A 316 -12.31 13.66 -6.27
C ASP A 316 -11.43 12.93 -7.31
N GLY A 317 -10.19 13.41 -7.43
CA GLY A 317 -9.15 12.78 -8.23
C GLY A 317 -7.78 12.96 -7.58
N ALA A 318 -6.79 12.24 -8.10
CA ALA A 318 -5.41 12.30 -7.64
C ALA A 318 -5.21 12.05 -6.14
N ILE A 319 -6.00 11.13 -5.55
CA ILE A 319 -5.65 10.54 -4.25
C ILE A 319 -4.30 9.81 -4.33
N HIS A 320 -4.04 9.19 -5.48
CA HIS A 320 -2.74 8.72 -5.92
C HIS A 320 -2.15 9.69 -6.94
N PRO A 321 -1.04 10.36 -6.64
CA PRO A 321 -0.57 11.47 -7.45
C PRO A 321 -0.04 11.11 -8.83
N ARG A 322 0.45 9.87 -9.05
CA ARG A 322 0.91 9.41 -10.37
C ARG A 322 -0.20 9.26 -11.41
N GLU A 323 -1.46 9.29 -10.98
CA GLU A 323 -2.66 9.04 -11.80
C GLU A 323 -3.15 10.36 -12.44
N TRP A 324 -2.29 11.04 -13.21
CA TRP A 324 -2.50 12.41 -13.70
C TRP A 324 -3.79 12.63 -14.49
N VAL A 325 -4.27 11.64 -15.24
CA VAL A 325 -5.54 11.75 -15.98
C VAL A 325 -6.75 12.00 -15.07
N SER A 326 -6.73 11.51 -13.82
CA SER A 326 -7.84 11.69 -12.89
C SER A 326 -8.13 13.18 -12.60
N ILE A 327 -7.10 14.00 -12.39
CA ILE A 327 -7.28 15.43 -12.12
C ILE A 327 -7.73 16.19 -13.38
N SER A 328 -7.23 15.80 -14.55
CA SER A 328 -7.66 16.39 -15.83
C SER A 328 -9.14 16.12 -16.09
N VAL A 329 -9.63 14.93 -15.79
CA VAL A 329 -11.06 14.58 -15.89
C VAL A 329 -11.90 15.38 -14.91
N VAL A 330 -11.49 15.46 -13.64
CA VAL A 330 -12.23 16.20 -12.61
C VAL A 330 -12.36 17.69 -12.96
N THR A 331 -11.26 18.32 -13.39
CA THR A 331 -11.28 19.74 -13.79
C THR A 331 -12.05 19.98 -15.08
N PHE A 332 -12.02 19.04 -16.03
CA PHE A 332 -12.84 19.09 -17.25
C PHE A 332 -14.33 19.05 -16.94
N ILE A 333 -14.76 18.09 -16.11
CA ILE A 333 -16.17 17.96 -15.72
C ILE A 333 -16.63 19.23 -15.00
N ALA A 334 -15.81 19.77 -14.09
CA ALA A 334 -16.12 21.02 -13.39
C ALA A 334 -16.32 22.19 -14.36
N ASP A 335 -15.39 22.41 -15.30
CA ASP A 335 -15.51 23.46 -16.30
C ASP A 335 -16.78 23.33 -17.14
N ARG A 336 -17.04 22.12 -17.64
CA ARG A 336 -18.20 21.87 -18.51
C ARG A 336 -19.50 22.08 -17.77
N ILE A 337 -19.63 21.58 -16.54
CA ILE A 337 -20.84 21.79 -15.72
C ILE A 337 -21.07 23.28 -15.47
N VAL A 338 -20.04 24.03 -15.06
CA VAL A 338 -20.20 25.47 -14.77
C VAL A 338 -20.59 26.25 -16.02
N ARG A 339 -19.86 26.06 -17.13
CA ARG A 339 -20.05 26.85 -18.35
C ARG A 339 -21.34 26.52 -19.10
N THR A 340 -21.86 25.30 -18.93
CA THR A 340 -23.11 24.85 -19.58
C THR A 340 -24.27 24.70 -18.59
N PHE A 341 -24.13 25.18 -17.36
CA PHE A 341 -25.03 24.86 -16.24
C PHE A 341 -26.52 25.07 -16.56
N ASN A 342 -26.85 26.16 -17.26
CA ASN A 342 -28.24 26.50 -17.61
C ASN A 342 -28.85 25.58 -18.68
N ASP A 343 -28.02 24.90 -19.46
CA ASP A 343 -28.44 23.96 -20.51
C ASP A 343 -28.49 22.51 -20.00
N GLN A 344 -28.05 22.27 -18.76
CA GLN A 344 -28.00 20.93 -18.16
C GLN A 344 -29.37 20.48 -17.62
N PRO A 345 -29.65 19.16 -17.63
CA PRO A 345 -30.91 18.63 -17.12
C PRO A 345 -31.03 18.80 -15.60
N ALA A 346 -32.25 18.61 -15.09
CA ALA A 346 -32.56 18.67 -13.66
C ALA A 346 -31.73 17.69 -12.81
N SER A 347 -31.32 16.55 -13.38
CA SER A 347 -30.43 15.58 -12.74
C SER A 347 -29.03 16.13 -12.42
N VAL A 348 -28.63 17.20 -13.09
CA VAL A 348 -27.37 17.93 -12.87
C VAL A 348 -27.61 19.21 -12.06
N THR A 349 -28.63 20.00 -12.42
CA THR A 349 -28.84 21.33 -11.83
C THR A 349 -29.47 21.28 -10.43
N ASN A 350 -30.22 20.22 -10.08
CA ASN A 350 -30.75 20.01 -8.73
C ASN A 350 -29.77 19.27 -7.81
N LYS A 351 -28.48 19.49 -8.02
CA LYS A 351 -27.39 18.87 -7.27
C LYS A 351 -26.42 19.93 -6.76
N ASP A 352 -25.89 19.67 -5.58
CA ASP A 352 -24.75 20.40 -5.06
C ASP A 352 -23.49 19.62 -5.39
N TRP A 353 -22.73 20.11 -6.37
CA TRP A 353 -21.51 19.46 -6.83
C TRP A 353 -20.32 19.88 -5.97
N TYR A 354 -19.83 18.95 -5.16
CA TYR A 354 -18.63 19.10 -4.34
C TYR A 354 -17.42 18.63 -5.14
N VAL A 355 -16.89 19.54 -5.94
CA VAL A 355 -15.63 19.38 -6.71
C VAL A 355 -14.62 20.35 -6.10
N LEU A 356 -13.98 19.98 -4.99
CA LEU A 356 -13.51 21.02 -4.06
C LEU A 356 -12.10 21.59 -4.31
N LEU A 357 -12.05 22.85 -4.77
CA LEU A 357 -11.59 24.09 -4.10
C LEU A 357 -10.13 24.55 -3.87
N ASN A 358 -9.95 25.84 -4.18
CA ASN A 358 -9.26 26.94 -3.50
C ASN A 358 -8.29 26.69 -2.30
N GLY A 359 -7.01 27.02 -2.54
CA GLY A 359 -6.09 27.55 -1.54
C GLY A 359 -5.88 29.04 -1.83
N CYS A 360 -6.46 29.93 -1.02
CA CYS A 360 -6.35 31.37 -1.24
C CYS A 360 -4.92 31.83 -0.91
N SER A 361 -4.09 32.02 -1.93
CA SER A 361 -2.80 32.71 -1.85
C SER A 361 -3.03 34.22 -1.86
N ASN A 362 -3.31 34.79 -0.69
CA ASN A 362 -2.95 36.17 -0.25
C ASN A 362 -3.90 36.62 0.87
N ILE A 363 -3.45 36.56 2.12
CA ILE A 363 -3.76 37.48 3.23
C ILE A 363 -2.97 36.97 4.44
N MET A 364 -1.87 37.67 4.73
CA MET A 364 -1.26 37.66 6.07
C MET A 364 -2.36 38.03 7.07
N THR A 365 -2.34 37.42 8.25
CA THR A 365 -3.30 37.56 9.37
C THR A 365 -4.70 36.99 9.16
N VAL A 366 -5.01 35.88 9.85
CA VAL A 366 -6.17 35.66 10.76
C VAL A 366 -6.30 34.15 11.05
N SER A 367 -6.20 33.78 12.34
CA SER A 367 -6.69 32.56 13.02
C SER A 367 -6.89 31.22 12.26
N LEU A 368 -6.31 30.16 12.86
CA LEU A 368 -6.40 28.75 12.53
C LEU A 368 -7.85 28.23 12.53
N SER A 369 -8.47 28.09 11.35
CA SER A 369 -9.68 27.27 11.14
C SER A 369 -9.88 27.01 9.64
N ILE A 370 -9.36 25.87 9.14
CA ILE A 370 -9.59 25.23 7.82
C ILE A 370 -9.49 26.16 6.58
N ARG A 371 -8.30 26.24 5.96
CA ARG A 371 -7.99 27.12 4.80
C ARG A 371 -7.47 26.42 3.53
N TYR A 372 -7.65 25.11 3.36
CA TYR A 372 -7.13 24.41 2.17
C TYR A 372 -8.16 23.38 1.69
N ILE A 373 -8.91 23.70 0.62
CA ILE A 373 -9.60 22.77 -0.32
C ILE A 373 -8.57 21.91 -1.08
N VAL A 374 -8.74 21.49 -2.33
CA VAL A 374 -7.74 21.29 -3.43
C VAL A 374 -8.34 20.17 -4.32
N PRO A 375 -8.57 20.39 -5.64
CA PRO A 375 -9.16 19.37 -6.52
C PRO A 375 -8.29 18.10 -6.65
N VAL A 376 -7.00 18.24 -6.33
CA VAL A 376 -6.01 17.18 -6.12
C VAL A 376 -6.07 16.71 -4.68
N LEU A 377 -6.57 15.50 -4.40
CA LEU A 377 -6.72 15.06 -3.00
C LEU A 377 -5.37 14.88 -2.26
N ASN A 378 -4.28 14.69 -3.01
CA ASN A 378 -2.91 14.54 -2.52
C ASN A 378 -1.94 15.57 -3.18
N PRO A 379 -2.04 16.87 -2.82
CA PRO A 379 -1.31 17.94 -3.51
C PRO A 379 0.20 17.88 -3.31
N ASP A 380 0.66 17.46 -2.13
CA ASP A 380 2.07 17.31 -1.80
C ASP A 380 2.71 16.16 -2.57
N GLY A 381 2.00 15.04 -2.72
CA GLY A 381 2.43 13.96 -3.60
C GLY A 381 2.38 14.34 -5.08
N TYR A 382 1.39 15.13 -5.52
CA TYR A 382 1.24 15.53 -6.93
C TYR A 382 2.35 16.47 -7.37
N GLU A 383 2.65 17.49 -6.59
CA GLU A 383 3.79 18.37 -6.86
C GLU A 383 5.12 17.57 -6.89
N TYR A 384 5.26 16.54 -6.05
CA TYR A 384 6.42 15.66 -6.08
C TYR A 384 6.53 14.83 -7.37
N THR A 385 5.40 14.44 -7.99
CA THR A 385 5.40 13.78 -9.31
C THR A 385 5.83 14.67 -10.47
N HIS A 386 5.61 15.98 -10.35
CA HIS A 386 6.02 16.96 -11.36
C HIS A 386 7.49 17.36 -11.22
N THR A 387 8.08 17.24 -10.03
CA THR A 387 9.40 17.80 -9.73
C THR A 387 10.48 16.77 -9.45
N THR A 388 10.14 15.59 -8.93
CA THR A 388 11.13 14.65 -8.39
C THR A 388 10.92 13.21 -8.87
N ASP A 389 9.74 12.63 -8.67
CA ASP A 389 9.47 11.23 -9.02
C ASP A 389 8.07 11.08 -9.61
N ARG A 390 8.01 11.02 -10.94
CA ARG A 390 6.78 10.89 -11.73
C ARG A 390 5.93 9.67 -11.34
N MET A 391 6.52 8.63 -10.76
CA MET A 391 5.85 7.39 -10.36
C MET A 391 5.42 7.37 -8.89
N TRP A 392 5.56 8.47 -8.16
CA TRP A 392 5.20 8.58 -6.75
C TRP A 392 3.68 8.44 -6.51
N ARG A 393 3.30 7.59 -5.55
CA ARG A 393 1.89 7.24 -5.24
C ARG A 393 1.36 7.81 -3.92
N LYS A 394 2.22 8.10 -2.94
CA LYS A 394 1.80 8.36 -1.55
C LYS A 394 1.72 9.86 -1.25
N ASN A 395 1.25 10.23 -0.06
CA ASN A 395 1.46 11.59 0.43
C ASN A 395 2.93 11.79 0.90
N ARG A 396 3.27 13.00 1.34
CA ARG A 396 4.61 13.38 1.81
C ARG A 396 4.67 13.57 3.33
N SER A 397 3.72 12.98 4.07
CA SER A 397 3.73 13.02 5.53
C SER A 397 4.97 12.32 6.07
N ARG A 398 5.69 13.01 6.97
CA ARG A 398 6.86 12.46 7.66
C ARG A 398 6.43 11.81 8.97
N TYR A 399 6.76 10.54 9.13
CA TYR A 399 6.62 9.82 10.40
C TYR A 399 8.01 9.32 10.80
N GLY A 400 8.74 10.12 11.59
CA GLY A 400 10.17 9.89 11.84
C GLY A 400 11.05 10.19 10.62
N GLU A 401 12.16 9.46 10.45
CA GLU A 401 13.10 9.62 9.33
C GLU A 401 12.64 8.95 8.02
N CYS A 402 11.51 8.23 8.00
CA CYS A 402 10.97 7.62 6.79
C CYS A 402 9.75 8.38 6.27
N VAL A 403 9.74 8.68 4.97
CA VAL A 403 8.52 9.06 4.25
C VAL A 403 7.62 7.83 4.21
N ALA A 404 6.37 7.98 4.66
CA ALA A 404 5.44 6.87 4.95
C ALA A 404 5.51 5.74 3.91
N MET A 405 5.94 4.54 4.34
CA MET A 405 5.66 3.26 3.66
C MET A 405 4.24 2.82 4.04
N ASP A 406 3.56 2.07 3.17
CA ASP A 406 2.18 1.61 3.40
C ASP A 406 2.04 0.95 4.77
N GLY A 407 0.99 1.33 5.50
CA GLY A 407 0.66 0.75 6.81
C GLY A 407 1.44 1.33 7.98
N VAL A 408 1.17 2.59 8.35
CA VAL A 408 1.45 3.06 9.71
C VAL A 408 0.25 2.70 10.59
N LYS A 409 0.55 2.01 11.71
CA LYS A 409 -0.35 1.65 12.81
C LYS A 409 -1.50 2.66 13.01
N ARG A 410 -2.72 2.15 13.28
CA ARG A 410 -3.89 2.88 13.81
C ARG A 410 -3.44 4.13 14.56
N ALA A 411 -3.49 5.28 13.89
CA ALA A 411 -3.19 6.54 14.55
C ALA A 411 -4.21 6.68 15.67
N LYS A 412 -3.75 6.70 16.94
CA LYS A 412 -4.59 6.90 18.13
C LYS A 412 -5.29 8.29 18.18
N LYS A 413 -5.28 9.03 17.07
CA LYS A 413 -6.22 10.10 16.66
C LYS A 413 -5.94 10.38 15.18
N ALA A 414 -6.56 9.64 14.27
CA ALA A 414 -6.51 9.99 12.84
C ALA A 414 -7.10 11.40 12.68
N ARG A 415 -6.33 12.35 12.13
CA ARG A 415 -6.90 13.61 11.67
C ARG A 415 -7.88 13.24 10.55
N ARG A 416 -9.17 13.50 10.74
CA ARG A 416 -10.20 13.24 9.72
C ARG A 416 -9.76 13.80 8.36
N THR A 417 -9.95 13.02 7.31
CA THR A 417 -9.68 13.42 5.92
C THR A 417 -10.60 14.59 5.52
N ILE A 418 -10.31 15.26 4.40
CA ILE A 418 -11.16 16.36 3.93
C ILE A 418 -12.58 15.87 3.58
N PRO A 419 -12.77 14.77 2.80
CA PRO A 419 -14.10 14.23 2.54
C PRO A 419 -14.87 13.95 3.86
N GLU A 420 -14.21 13.34 4.84
CA GLU A 420 -14.79 13.08 6.16
C GLU A 420 -15.23 14.35 6.90
N LYS A 421 -14.48 15.44 6.75
CA LYS A 421 -14.84 16.72 7.39
C LYS A 421 -15.99 17.40 6.68
N VAL A 422 -16.07 17.33 5.35
CA VAL A 422 -17.10 18.02 4.58
C VAL A 422 -18.40 17.23 4.62
N ILE A 423 -18.37 15.95 4.23
CA ILE A 423 -19.57 15.12 4.11
C ILE A 423 -20.25 14.99 5.48
N LEU A 424 -19.51 14.60 6.52
CA LEU A 424 -20.11 14.37 7.85
C LEU A 424 -20.51 15.65 8.61
N LYS A 425 -20.06 16.85 8.20
CA LYS A 425 -20.37 18.10 8.91
C LYS A 425 -21.25 19.08 8.15
N SER A 426 -21.43 18.88 6.85
CA SER A 426 -22.20 19.81 6.01
C SER A 426 -23.71 19.74 6.27
N GLY A 427 -24.22 18.62 6.80
CA GLY A 427 -25.66 18.37 6.93
C GLY A 427 -26.38 18.15 5.59
N VAL A 428 -25.63 18.06 4.47
CA VAL A 428 -26.17 17.80 3.13
C VAL A 428 -26.38 16.30 2.95
N ASP A 429 -27.50 15.94 2.32
CA ASP A 429 -27.81 14.56 1.93
C ASP A 429 -27.04 14.18 0.67
N PHE A 430 -25.87 13.57 0.83
CA PHE A 430 -25.04 13.10 -0.28
C PHE A 430 -25.61 11.81 -0.87
N LYS A 431 -25.87 11.82 -2.17
CA LYS A 431 -26.37 10.63 -2.90
C LYS A 431 -25.28 9.91 -3.67
N VAL A 432 -24.26 10.63 -4.13
CA VAL A 432 -23.23 10.08 -5.01
C VAL A 432 -21.84 10.45 -4.50
N PHE A 433 -20.93 9.47 -4.51
CA PHE A 433 -19.50 9.63 -4.22
C PHE A 433 -18.68 9.00 -5.34
N LEU A 434 -17.88 9.80 -6.05
CA LEU A 434 -17.03 9.37 -7.15
C LEU A 434 -15.56 9.67 -6.85
N SER A 435 -14.73 8.63 -6.83
CA SER A 435 -13.28 8.75 -6.71
C SER A 435 -12.62 8.30 -8.00
N PHE A 436 -11.94 9.22 -8.69
CA PHE A 436 -11.31 8.96 -9.97
C PHE A 436 -9.84 8.54 -9.80
N HIS A 437 -9.51 7.45 -10.47
CA HIS A 437 -8.22 6.78 -10.45
C HIS A 437 -7.74 6.47 -11.87
N SER A 438 -6.51 6.01 -12.01
CA SER A 438 -6.08 5.28 -13.20
C SER A 438 -5.05 4.21 -12.83
N TYR A 439 -4.94 3.09 -13.54
CA TYR A 439 -5.64 2.71 -14.76
C TYR A 439 -6.30 1.34 -14.61
N GLY A 440 -7.31 1.08 -15.43
CA GLY A 440 -7.91 -0.25 -15.48
C GLY A 440 -9.10 -0.39 -16.42
N GLU A 441 -9.77 0.74 -16.72
CA GLU A 441 -11.07 0.75 -17.38
C GLU A 441 -12.06 -0.12 -16.58
N VAL A 442 -12.17 0.18 -15.28
CA VAL A 442 -13.07 -0.52 -14.36
C VAL A 442 -13.81 0.46 -13.46
N ILE A 443 -15.06 0.12 -13.14
CA ILE A 443 -15.94 0.84 -12.21
C ILE A 443 -16.20 -0.09 -11.04
N ILE A 444 -15.68 0.29 -9.88
CA ILE A 444 -15.68 -0.54 -8.69
C ILE A 444 -16.58 0.08 -7.63
N PHE A 445 -17.40 -0.75 -6.99
CA PHE A 445 -18.23 -0.36 -5.85
C PHE A 445 -17.92 -1.23 -4.61
N PRO A 446 -18.36 -0.83 -3.41
CA PRO A 446 -18.08 -1.56 -2.17
C PRO A 446 -18.56 -3.02 -2.17
N TRP A 447 -17.95 -3.92 -1.40
CA TRP A 447 -16.84 -3.67 -0.46
C TRP A 447 -15.46 -3.96 -1.07
N GLY A 448 -14.46 -3.20 -0.64
CA GLY A 448 -13.04 -3.44 -0.87
C GLY A 448 -12.39 -4.38 0.13
N TYR A 449 -12.76 -4.27 1.40
CA TYR A 449 -12.06 -4.95 2.50
C TYR A 449 -12.49 -6.40 2.74
N THR A 450 -13.62 -6.85 2.18
CA THR A 450 -14.21 -8.17 2.42
C THR A 450 -14.71 -8.81 1.11
N SER A 451 -14.87 -10.13 1.14
CA SER A 451 -15.49 -10.92 0.08
C SER A 451 -17.01 -10.88 0.08
N ASP A 452 -17.60 -10.28 1.11
CA ASP A 452 -19.05 -10.18 1.27
C ASP A 452 -19.60 -9.13 0.31
N ALA A 453 -20.79 -9.40 -0.23
CA ALA A 453 -21.50 -8.41 -1.02
C ALA A 453 -21.99 -7.27 -0.12
N CYS A 454 -22.00 -6.04 -0.65
CA CYS A 454 -22.69 -4.94 0.01
C CYS A 454 -24.22 -5.16 -0.02
N PRO A 455 -24.98 -4.63 0.96
CA PRO A 455 -26.43 -4.74 0.99
C PRO A 455 -27.12 -4.34 -0.32
N ASP A 456 -26.63 -3.29 -0.97
CA ASP A 456 -27.24 -2.70 -2.17
C ASP A 456 -26.52 -3.12 -3.47
N TYR A 457 -25.90 -4.31 -3.49
CA TYR A 457 -25.05 -4.79 -4.58
C TYR A 457 -25.70 -4.67 -5.97
N VAL A 458 -26.96 -5.08 -6.11
CA VAL A 458 -27.66 -5.05 -7.40
C VAL A 458 -27.88 -3.62 -7.88
N GLU A 459 -28.27 -2.71 -7.00
CA GLU A 459 -28.51 -1.30 -7.33
C GLU A 459 -27.22 -0.58 -7.71
N LEU A 460 -26.12 -0.87 -7.00
CA LEU A 460 -24.78 -0.39 -7.34
C LEU A 460 -24.28 -0.97 -8.68
N LEU A 461 -24.55 -2.26 -8.94
CA LEU A 461 -24.19 -2.88 -10.21
C LEU A 461 -24.95 -2.23 -11.38
N GLU A 462 -26.25 -1.97 -11.23
CA GLU A 462 -27.06 -1.29 -12.25
C GLU A 462 -26.58 0.15 -12.50
N GLY A 463 -26.31 0.92 -11.45
CA GLY A 463 -25.80 2.29 -11.58
C GLY A 463 -24.42 2.34 -12.24
N GLY A 464 -23.51 1.45 -11.85
CA GLY A 464 -22.21 1.29 -12.50
C GLY A 464 -22.34 0.84 -13.96
N THR A 465 -23.32 -0.03 -14.28
CA THR A 465 -23.59 -0.47 -15.64
C THR A 465 -24.15 0.65 -16.52
N ALA A 466 -24.99 1.53 -15.96
CA ALA A 466 -25.45 2.72 -16.65
C ALA A 466 -24.28 3.62 -17.08
N MET A 467 -23.32 3.85 -16.17
CA MET A 467 -22.07 4.56 -16.49
C MET A 467 -21.27 3.88 -17.60
N ALA A 468 -20.98 2.58 -17.45
CA ALA A 468 -20.18 1.83 -18.40
C ALA A 468 -20.81 1.80 -19.80
N LYS A 469 -22.14 1.72 -19.88
CA LYS A 469 -22.89 1.78 -21.14
C LYS A 469 -22.74 3.14 -21.82
N ALA A 470 -22.87 4.24 -21.06
CA ALA A 470 -22.71 5.59 -21.61
C ALA A 470 -21.27 5.86 -22.08
N ILE A 471 -20.27 5.37 -21.34
CA ILE A 471 -18.86 5.40 -21.75
C ILE A 471 -18.67 4.65 -23.08
N PHE A 472 -19.18 3.42 -23.17
CA PHE A 472 -19.08 2.61 -24.39
C PHE A 472 -19.74 3.29 -25.59
N GLN A 473 -20.87 3.97 -25.39
CA GLN A 473 -21.56 4.71 -26.46
C GLN A 473 -20.78 5.93 -26.94
N GLU A 474 -20.04 6.61 -26.07
CA GLU A 474 -19.25 7.80 -26.44
C GLU A 474 -17.96 7.42 -27.19
N SER A 475 -17.27 6.36 -26.76
CA SER A 475 -15.90 6.10 -27.22
C SER A 475 -15.61 4.67 -27.68
N GLY A 476 -16.54 3.73 -27.45
CA GLY A 476 -16.32 2.30 -27.66
C GLY A 476 -15.47 1.61 -26.58
N HIS A 477 -14.99 2.33 -25.56
CA HIS A 477 -14.23 1.71 -24.46
C HIS A 477 -15.15 0.89 -23.55
N THR A 478 -14.72 -0.33 -23.23
CA THR A 478 -15.47 -1.23 -22.35
C THR A 478 -14.92 -1.16 -20.93
N TYR A 479 -15.72 -0.60 -20.02
CA TYR A 479 -15.41 -0.57 -18.59
C TYR A 479 -16.10 -1.75 -17.89
N LYS A 480 -15.34 -2.54 -17.13
CA LYS A 480 -15.93 -3.62 -16.32
C LYS A 480 -16.54 -3.05 -15.05
N VAL A 481 -17.66 -3.60 -14.60
CA VAL A 481 -18.39 -3.13 -13.41
C VAL A 481 -18.52 -4.27 -12.41
N GLY A 482 -18.25 -4.01 -11.13
CA GLY A 482 -18.31 -5.02 -10.09
C GLY A 482 -17.80 -4.53 -8.74
N SER A 483 -17.88 -5.38 -7.73
CA SER A 483 -17.24 -5.10 -6.45
C SER A 483 -15.73 -5.31 -6.56
N THR A 484 -14.97 -4.86 -5.56
CA THR A 484 -13.52 -5.11 -5.52
C THR A 484 -13.20 -6.59 -5.59
N LYS A 485 -13.97 -7.47 -4.94
CA LYS A 485 -13.81 -8.94 -5.06
C LYS A 485 -13.89 -9.43 -6.50
N ASP A 486 -14.76 -8.83 -7.31
CA ASP A 486 -15.03 -9.29 -8.67
C ASP A 486 -13.94 -8.83 -9.67
N LEU A 487 -13.25 -7.73 -9.33
CA LEU A 487 -12.40 -7.01 -10.28
C LEU A 487 -10.94 -6.85 -9.85
N MET A 488 -10.64 -6.89 -8.53
CA MET A 488 -9.34 -6.52 -7.97
C MET A 488 -8.99 -7.29 -6.67
N TYR A 489 -7.80 -7.03 -6.11
CA TYR A 489 -7.37 -7.54 -4.81
C TYR A 489 -8.08 -6.84 -3.65
N TYR A 490 -8.14 -7.50 -2.49
CA TYR A 490 -8.74 -6.91 -1.28
C TYR A 490 -7.97 -5.66 -0.82
N ALA A 491 -8.69 -4.57 -0.63
CA ALA A 491 -8.16 -3.29 -0.20
C ALA A 491 -8.98 -2.77 0.99
N ALA A 492 -8.34 -2.61 2.15
CA ALA A 492 -8.99 -2.07 3.35
C ALA A 492 -8.73 -0.57 3.50
N GLY A 493 -9.73 0.16 4.01
CA GLY A 493 -9.63 1.61 4.24
C GLY A 493 -9.73 2.45 2.98
N THR A 494 -10.49 1.98 1.98
CA THR A 494 -10.76 2.73 0.75
C THR A 494 -11.76 3.86 1.00
N SER A 495 -11.71 4.90 0.17
CA SER A 495 -12.65 6.03 0.22
C SER A 495 -14.09 5.58 -0.02
N ILE A 496 -14.30 4.64 -0.95
CA ILE A 496 -15.63 4.13 -1.32
C ILE A 496 -16.27 3.25 -0.23
N ASP A 497 -15.48 2.45 0.49
CA ASP A 497 -16.00 1.66 1.61
C ASP A 497 -16.40 2.58 2.76
N TRP A 498 -15.62 3.63 3.01
CA TRP A 498 -15.95 4.63 4.01
C TRP A 498 -17.19 5.45 3.61
N SER A 499 -17.29 5.91 2.37
CA SER A 499 -18.41 6.74 1.93
C SER A 499 -19.72 5.97 2.00
N TYR A 500 -19.71 4.69 1.61
CA TYR A 500 -20.88 3.82 1.69
C TYR A 500 -21.19 3.41 3.13
N GLY A 501 -20.21 2.84 3.85
CA GLY A 501 -20.46 2.21 5.15
C GLY A 501 -20.53 3.15 6.36
N VAL A 502 -19.94 4.34 6.27
CA VAL A 502 -19.86 5.29 7.39
C VAL A 502 -20.58 6.59 7.06
N ALA A 503 -20.39 7.13 5.85
CA ALA A 503 -21.04 8.36 5.44
C ALA A 503 -22.46 8.13 4.86
N ASN A 504 -22.88 6.87 4.70
CA ASN A 504 -24.19 6.46 4.17
C ASN A 504 -24.49 7.09 2.80
N VAL A 505 -23.49 7.21 1.93
CA VAL A 505 -23.67 7.65 0.55
C VAL A 505 -24.03 6.44 -0.32
N PRO A 506 -25.27 6.32 -0.81
CA PRO A 506 -25.78 5.08 -1.41
C PRO A 506 -25.06 4.70 -2.70
N PHE A 507 -24.69 5.68 -3.53
CA PHE A 507 -24.00 5.45 -4.79
C PHE A 507 -22.52 5.81 -4.69
N SER A 508 -21.70 4.89 -4.20
CA SER A 508 -20.27 5.08 -4.00
C SER A 508 -19.45 4.27 -5.02
N TYR A 509 -18.67 4.96 -5.87
CA TYR A 509 -17.88 4.32 -6.93
C TYR A 509 -16.44 4.84 -6.99
N MET A 510 -15.55 3.92 -7.32
CA MET A 510 -14.17 4.16 -7.73
C MET A 510 -14.07 3.88 -9.22
N ILE A 511 -13.55 4.83 -9.99
CA ILE A 511 -13.45 4.71 -11.45
C ILE A 511 -11.98 4.71 -11.85
N GLU A 512 -11.50 3.57 -12.31
CA GLU A 512 -10.17 3.40 -12.89
C GLU A 512 -10.23 3.73 -14.39
N LEU A 513 -9.72 4.89 -14.77
CA LEU A 513 -9.78 5.44 -16.12
C LEU A 513 -8.88 4.68 -17.13
N ARG A 514 -8.79 5.22 -18.35
CA ARG A 514 -7.93 4.72 -19.43
C ARG A 514 -6.47 4.55 -18.99
N GLY A 515 -5.77 3.69 -19.73
CA GLY A 515 -4.35 3.40 -19.49
C GLY A 515 -3.96 1.95 -19.74
N LYS A 516 -4.81 1.10 -20.33
CA LYS A 516 -4.43 -0.29 -20.64
C LYS A 516 -3.16 -0.41 -21.48
N LYS A 517 -2.86 0.55 -22.35
CA LYS A 517 -1.62 0.56 -23.15
C LYS A 517 -0.48 1.31 -22.46
N HIS A 518 -0.76 2.50 -21.95
CA HIS A 518 0.24 3.45 -21.48
C HIS A 518 0.41 3.51 -19.95
N ARG A 519 -0.39 2.76 -19.23
CA ARG A 519 -0.43 2.68 -17.77
C ARG A 519 -0.68 4.07 -17.17
N PHE A 520 0.20 4.57 -16.30
CA PHE A 520 0.07 5.90 -15.71
C PHE A 520 0.53 7.04 -16.64
N LEU A 521 1.13 6.74 -17.79
CA LEU A 521 1.73 7.69 -18.73
C LEU A 521 0.84 7.90 -19.95
N LEU A 522 -0.45 8.15 -19.69
CA LEU A 522 -1.46 8.29 -20.73
C LEU A 522 -1.15 9.54 -21.59
N PRO A 523 -1.02 9.42 -22.92
CA PRO A 523 -0.69 10.55 -23.80
C PRO A 523 -1.69 11.70 -23.66
N SER A 524 -1.25 12.93 -23.87
CA SER A 524 -2.11 14.10 -23.60
C SER A 524 -3.27 14.23 -24.58
N GLU A 525 -3.13 13.69 -25.80
CA GLU A 525 -4.22 13.57 -26.78
C GLU A 525 -5.41 12.72 -26.30
N GLU A 526 -5.19 11.84 -25.32
CA GLU A 526 -6.23 10.99 -24.73
C GLU A 526 -6.97 11.66 -23.56
N ILE A 527 -6.52 12.84 -23.09
CA ILE A 527 -7.14 13.55 -21.95
C ILE A 527 -8.59 13.90 -22.25
N VAL A 528 -8.85 14.64 -23.34
CA VAL A 528 -10.20 15.09 -23.70
C VAL A 528 -11.12 13.91 -24.04
N PRO A 529 -10.72 12.91 -24.84
CA PRO A 529 -11.52 11.69 -25.04
C PRO A 529 -11.90 10.98 -23.73
N THR A 530 -10.94 10.82 -22.81
CA THR A 530 -11.18 10.20 -21.49
C THR A 530 -12.15 11.04 -20.65
N ALA A 531 -12.00 12.37 -20.68
CA ALA A 531 -12.87 13.26 -19.92
C ALA A 531 -14.30 13.28 -20.47
N ARG A 532 -14.48 13.26 -21.79
CA ARG A 532 -15.80 13.23 -22.44
C ARG A 532 -16.56 11.94 -22.17
N GLU A 533 -15.93 10.78 -22.35
CA GLU A 533 -16.58 9.50 -22.04
C GLU A 533 -16.97 9.40 -20.57
N THR A 534 -16.08 9.88 -19.69
CA THR A 534 -16.32 9.84 -18.25
C THR A 534 -17.44 10.79 -17.85
N MET A 535 -17.49 12.00 -18.42
CA MET A 535 -18.58 12.95 -18.20
C MET A 535 -19.94 12.32 -18.58
N ASN A 536 -20.03 11.68 -19.74
CA ASN A 536 -21.26 11.00 -20.16
C ASN A 536 -21.64 9.85 -19.22
N GLY A 537 -20.64 9.10 -18.74
CA GLY A 537 -20.82 8.11 -17.67
C GLY A 537 -21.46 8.73 -16.42
N VAL A 538 -20.86 9.80 -15.89
CA VAL A 538 -21.35 10.51 -14.70
C VAL A 538 -22.77 11.02 -14.92
N LEU A 539 -23.06 11.69 -16.04
CA LEU A 539 -24.40 12.17 -16.36
C LEU A 539 -25.44 11.04 -16.36
N SER A 540 -25.11 9.90 -16.99
CA SER A 540 -25.98 8.73 -17.00
C SER A 540 -26.22 8.13 -15.61
N LEU A 541 -25.22 8.20 -14.70
CA LEU A 541 -25.43 7.80 -13.31
C LEU A 541 -26.43 8.72 -12.62
N LEU A 542 -26.35 10.03 -12.83
CA LEU A 542 -27.25 10.97 -12.15
C LEU A 542 -28.70 10.79 -12.58
N ASP A 543 -28.93 10.54 -13.87
CA ASP A 543 -30.26 10.19 -14.37
C ASP A 543 -30.78 8.88 -13.73
N PHE A 544 -29.90 7.89 -13.57
CA PHE A 544 -30.24 6.63 -12.88
C PHE A 544 -30.61 6.87 -11.40
N VAL A 545 -29.79 7.63 -10.66
CA VAL A 545 -30.01 7.95 -9.25
C VAL A 545 -31.35 8.67 -9.04
N ASP A 546 -31.64 9.67 -9.87
CA ASP A 546 -32.91 10.41 -9.78
C ASP A 546 -34.12 9.53 -10.09
N SER A 547 -33.99 8.57 -11.01
CA SER A 547 -35.07 7.63 -11.32
C SER A 547 -35.42 6.72 -10.13
N ARG A 548 -34.41 6.32 -9.34
CA ARG A 548 -34.57 5.47 -8.14
C ARG A 548 -35.15 6.25 -6.97
N CYS A 549 -34.74 7.50 -6.76
CA CYS A 549 -35.28 8.36 -5.71
C CYS A 549 -36.76 8.74 -5.93
N ARG A 550 -37.26 8.73 -7.18
CA ARG A 550 -38.69 8.98 -7.46
C ARG A 550 -39.58 7.76 -7.18
N GLY A 551 -39.02 6.54 -7.22
CA GLY A 551 -39.77 5.28 -7.03
C GLY A 551 -40.09 4.95 -5.57
N THR A 552 -39.46 5.59 -4.60
CA THR A 552 -39.67 5.36 -3.15
C THR A 552 -40.76 6.25 -2.53
N GLN A 553 -41.32 7.21 -3.26
CA GLN A 553 -42.43 8.05 -2.78
C GLN A 553 -43.84 7.49 -3.07
N SER A 554 -43.95 6.31 -3.68
CA SER A 554 -45.23 5.70 -4.08
C SER A 554 -45.56 4.37 -3.39
N LYS A 555 -45.08 4.15 -2.16
CA LYS A 555 -45.52 3.03 -1.30
C LYS A 555 -45.96 3.48 0.07
#